data_AF-A0A5Q0SLD1-F1
#
_entry.id   AF-A0A5Q0SLD1-F1
#
_cell.length_a   1.000
_cell.length_b   1.000
_cell.length_c   1.000
_cell.angle_alpha   90.00
_cell.angle_beta   90.00
_cell.angle_gamma   90.00
#
_symmetry.space_group_name_H-M   'P 1'
#
loop_
_entity.id
_entity.type
_entity.pdbx_description
1 polymer ?
#
loop_
_entity_poly.entity_id
_entity_poly.type
_entity_poly.pdbx_seq_one_letter_code
_entity_poly.pdbx_strand_id
1 'polypeptide(L)'
;MFEVGFKILAEDTFRIKYLSQSINDVFKDLCEPVKIGASYICAPNQDTLILIYFSSQLSKDTNVSLKIMSNNATYVVDIMREVNNRLRSQGFYITISEAFTTSL
;
A
#
# COMPACT_ATOMS: atom_id res chain seq x y z
N MET A 1 0.42 -5.08 18.06
CA MET A 1 0.67 -4.34 16.80
C MET A 1 -0.51 -4.56 15.86
N PHE A 2 -0.90 -3.54 15.09
CA PHE A 2 -1.98 -3.61 14.10
C PHE A 2 -1.36 -3.78 12.71
N GLU A 3 -1.93 -4.68 11.92
CA GLU A 3 -1.54 -4.90 10.53
C GLU A 3 -2.79 -4.96 9.66
N VAL A 4 -2.85 -4.11 8.63
CA VAL A 4 -3.95 -4.10 7.68
C VAL A 4 -3.39 -4.19 6.27
N GLY A 5 -3.83 -5.19 5.53
CA GLY A 5 -3.49 -5.40 4.13
C GLY A 5 -4.66 -5.07 3.22
N PHE A 6 -4.34 -4.47 2.08
CA PHE A 6 -5.25 -4.06 1.04
C PHE A 6 -4.81 -4.61 -0.31
N LYS A 7 -5.77 -5.00 -1.13
CA LYS A 7 -5.55 -5.26 -2.55
C LYS A 7 -5.89 -4.02 -3.35
N ILE A 8 -5.02 -3.65 -4.29
CA ILE A 8 -5.30 -2.63 -5.28
C ILE A 8 -5.94 -3.31 -6.48
N LEU A 9 -7.17 -2.91 -6.78
CA LEU A 9 -7.97 -3.40 -7.89
C LEU A 9 -7.51 -2.68 -9.14
N ALA A 10 -6.71 -3.37 -9.97
CA ALA A 10 -6.29 -2.91 -11.27
C ALA A 10 -6.78 -3.90 -12.33
N GLU A 11 -7.50 -3.40 -13.33
CA GLU A 11 -8.14 -4.22 -14.36
C GLU A 11 -7.16 -4.65 -15.48
N ASP A 12 -6.01 -3.97 -15.59
CA ASP A 12 -5.02 -4.23 -16.64
C ASP A 12 -3.57 -3.94 -16.20
N THR A 13 -2.61 -4.53 -16.92
CA THR A 13 -1.17 -4.42 -16.62
C THR A 13 -0.61 -3.01 -16.85
N PHE A 14 -1.18 -2.20 -17.74
CA PHE A 14 -0.72 -0.83 -17.96
C PHE A 14 -0.99 0.04 -16.74
N ARG A 15 -2.15 -0.12 -16.11
CA ARG A 15 -2.48 0.55 -14.84
C ARG A 15 -1.53 0.18 -13.72
N ILE A 16 -1.12 -1.08 -13.63
CA ILE A 16 -0.14 -1.52 -12.63
C ILE A 16 1.22 -0.88 -12.86
N LYS A 17 1.65 -0.78 -14.12
CA LYS A 17 2.89 -0.08 -14.48
C LYS A 17 2.82 1.41 -14.14
N TYR A 18 1.68 2.05 -14.43
CA TYR A 18 1.42 3.45 -14.07
C TYR A 18 1.49 3.66 -12.56
N LEU A 19 0.89 2.77 -11.76
CA LEU A 19 0.97 2.83 -10.30
C LEU A 19 2.42 2.80 -9.81
N SER A 20 3.25 1.93 -10.38
CA SER A 20 4.68 1.84 -10.02
C SER A 20 5.41 3.16 -10.28
N GLN A 21 4.99 3.93 -11.29
CA GLN A 21 5.56 5.24 -11.63
C GLN A 21 5.01 6.36 -10.74
N SER A 22 3.79 6.22 -10.22
CA SER A 22 3.12 7.21 -9.37
C SER A 22 3.28 6.99 -7.87
N ILE A 23 4.06 5.98 -7.45
CA ILE A 23 4.27 5.66 -6.02
C ILE A 23 4.77 6.85 -5.21
N ASN A 24 5.67 7.66 -5.78
CA ASN A 24 6.16 8.86 -5.09
C ASN A 24 5.03 9.86 -4.82
N ASP A 25 4.08 10.00 -5.74
CA ASP A 25 2.91 10.87 -5.55
C ASP A 25 1.92 10.27 -4.54
N VAL A 26 1.77 8.95 -4.54
CA VAL A 26 0.93 8.24 -3.54
C VAL A 26 1.46 8.46 -2.13
N PHE A 27 2.78 8.47 -1.93
CA PHE A 27 3.42 8.64 -0.62
C PHE A 27 3.91 10.05 -0.29
N LYS A 28 3.71 11.01 -1.18
CA LYS A 28 4.12 12.41 -1.00
C LYS A 28 3.70 12.97 0.37
N ASP A 29 4.56 13.64 1.10
CA ASP A 29 4.22 14.20 2.43
C ASP A 29 3.85 13.15 3.52
N LEU A 30 3.84 11.84 3.22
CA LEU A 30 3.73 10.76 4.21
C LEU A 30 5.11 10.26 4.63
N CYS A 31 5.92 9.86 3.64
CA CYS A 31 7.32 9.48 3.81
C CYS A 31 7.98 9.31 2.42
N GLU A 32 9.30 9.24 2.39
CA GLU A 32 10.04 8.92 1.17
C GLU A 32 10.04 7.39 0.94
N PRO A 33 9.47 6.90 -0.17
CA PRO A 33 9.45 5.48 -0.44
C PRO A 33 10.80 4.98 -0.96
N VAL A 34 11.28 3.88 -0.40
CA VAL A 34 12.46 3.16 -0.87
C VAL A 34 12.03 1.97 -1.70
N LYS A 35 12.56 1.86 -2.93
CA LYS A 35 12.30 0.71 -3.80
C LYS A 35 13.22 -0.46 -3.47
N ILE A 36 12.64 -1.63 -3.22
CA ILE A 36 13.35 -2.90 -3.02
C ILE A 36 12.77 -3.94 -3.98
N GLY A 37 13.46 -4.21 -5.09
CA GLY A 37 12.98 -5.11 -6.13
C GLY A 37 11.65 -4.65 -6.73
N ALA A 38 10.61 -5.49 -6.61
CA ALA A 38 9.24 -5.22 -7.03
C ALA A 38 8.36 -4.69 -5.88
N SER A 39 8.96 -4.06 -4.88
CA SER A 39 8.28 -3.54 -3.70
C SER A 39 8.76 -2.12 -3.37
N TYR A 40 7.95 -1.40 -2.59
CA TYR A 40 8.24 -0.09 -2.05
C TYR A 40 7.94 -0.09 -0.56
N ILE A 41 8.89 0.39 0.24
CA ILE A 41 8.78 0.47 1.70
C ILE A 41 8.89 1.93 2.13
N CYS A 42 8.10 2.33 3.12
CA CYS A 42 8.02 3.71 3.55
C CYS A 42 7.70 3.74 5.06
N ALA A 43 8.44 4.51 5.84
CA ALA A 43 8.24 4.62 7.29
C ALA A 43 7.90 6.06 7.66
N PRO A 44 6.61 6.40 7.88
CA PRO A 44 6.19 7.77 8.21
C PRO A 44 6.54 8.17 9.66
N ASN A 45 6.78 7.19 10.55
CA ASN A 45 7.31 7.40 11.89
C ASN A 45 7.96 6.10 12.42
N GLN A 46 8.51 6.15 13.63
CA GLN A 46 9.23 5.02 14.25
C GLN A 46 8.36 3.78 14.53
N ASP A 47 7.04 3.97 14.63
CA ASP A 47 6.08 2.93 15.00
C ASP A 47 5.26 2.41 13.81
N THR A 48 5.53 2.89 12.59
CA THR A 48 4.69 2.60 11.42
C THR A 48 5.51 2.25 10.20
N LEU A 49 5.08 1.20 9.50
CA LEU A 49 5.66 0.75 8.26
C LEU A 49 4.58 0.55 7.20
N ILE A 50 4.82 1.11 6.02
CA ILE A 50 3.97 0.96 4.85
C ILE A 50 4.76 0.18 3.81
N LEU A 51 4.13 -0.85 3.23
CA LEU A 51 4.72 -1.70 2.21
C LEU A 51 3.75 -1.82 1.03
N ILE A 52 4.21 -1.51 -0.17
CA ILE A 52 3.54 -1.89 -1.42
C ILE A 52 4.38 -2.96 -2.10
N TYR A 53 3.77 -4.04 -2.55
CA TYR A 53 4.48 -5.08 -3.28
C TYR A 53 3.66 -5.60 -4.46
N PHE A 54 4.37 -5.91 -5.53
CA PHE A 54 3.83 -6.40 -6.78
C PHE A 54 4.18 -7.88 -6.87
N SER A 55 3.16 -8.73 -6.94
CA SER A 55 3.33 -10.18 -7.01
C SER A 55 2.70 -10.69 -8.31
N SER A 56 3.45 -11.47 -9.07
CA SER A 56 2.90 -12.27 -10.17
C SER A 56 2.47 -13.61 -9.58
N GLN A 57 1.20 -13.97 -9.79
CA GLN A 57 0.81 -15.38 -9.70
C GLN A 57 1.07 -16.05 -11.06
N LEU A 58 1.13 -17.39 -11.07
CA LEU A 58 1.33 -18.24 -12.26
C LEU A 58 0.36 -17.94 -13.41
N SER A 59 -0.74 -17.22 -13.18
CA SER A 59 -1.81 -16.92 -14.14
C SER A 59 -1.63 -15.64 -14.99
N LYS A 60 -0.47 -14.98 -14.99
CA LYS A 60 -0.19 -13.68 -15.66
C LYS A 60 -0.84 -12.45 -15.00
N ASP A 61 -1.70 -12.64 -14.00
CA ASP A 61 -2.26 -11.52 -13.24
C ASP A 61 -1.22 -10.99 -12.25
N THR A 62 -0.83 -9.73 -12.43
CA THR A 62 -0.02 -9.03 -11.44
C THR A 62 -0.95 -8.50 -10.36
N ASN A 63 -0.77 -8.96 -9.12
CA ASN A 63 -1.48 -8.46 -7.97
C ASN A 63 -0.64 -7.39 -7.29
N VAL A 64 -1.26 -6.28 -6.93
CA VAL A 64 -0.63 -5.24 -6.12
C VAL A 64 -1.29 -5.22 -4.76
N SER A 65 -0.45 -5.34 -3.74
CA SER A 65 -0.88 -5.31 -2.34
C SER A 65 -0.23 -4.12 -1.63
N LEU A 66 -0.99 -3.51 -0.72
CA LEU A 66 -0.56 -2.48 0.20
C LEU A 66 -0.73 -3.02 1.62
N LYS A 67 0.27 -2.87 2.48
CA LYS A 67 0.23 -3.28 3.88
C LYS A 67 0.66 -2.12 4.76
N ILE A 68 -0.09 -1.88 5.83
CA ILE A 68 0.22 -0.87 6.84
C ILE A 68 0.33 -1.60 8.18
N MET A 69 1.49 -1.49 8.83
CA MET A 69 1.77 -2.02 10.16
C MET A 69 2.01 -0.86 11.11
N SER A 70 1.32 -0.83 12.26
CA SER A 70 1.56 0.21 13.27
C SER A 70 1.22 -0.25 14.68
N ASN A 71 1.83 0.36 15.69
CA ASN A 71 1.40 0.22 17.08
C ASN A 71 0.15 1.07 17.42
N ASN A 72 -0.25 1.98 16.53
CA ASN A 72 -1.38 2.88 16.73
C ASN A 72 -2.48 2.64 15.68
N ALA A 73 -3.60 2.02 16.09
CA ALA A 73 -4.73 1.73 15.20
C ALA A 73 -5.34 2.97 14.55
N THR A 74 -5.46 4.08 15.28
CA THR A 74 -5.99 5.34 14.74
C THR A 74 -5.09 5.85 13.62
N TYR A 75 -3.78 5.76 13.81
CA TYR A 75 -2.82 6.16 12.79
C TYR A 75 -2.89 5.29 11.53
N VAL A 76 -3.14 3.97 11.66
CA VAL A 76 -3.40 3.10 10.50
C VAL A 76 -4.58 3.61 9.68
N VAL A 77 -5.68 3.99 10.35
CA VAL A 77 -6.88 4.49 9.68
C VAL A 77 -6.61 5.82 8.99
N ASP A 78 -5.83 6.72 9.60
CA ASP A 78 -5.51 8.02 9.02
C ASP A 78 -4.59 7.90 7.79
N ILE A 79 -3.53 7.09 7.88
CA ILE A 79 -2.68 6.76 6.73
C ILE A 79 -3.50 6.13 5.62
N MET A 80 -4.35 5.17 5.95
CA MET A 80 -5.20 4.50 4.97
C MET A 80 -6.15 5.49 4.29
N ARG A 81 -6.76 6.41 5.04
CA ARG A 81 -7.63 7.45 4.47
C ARG A 81 -6.88 8.28 3.43
N GLU A 82 -5.67 8.72 3.76
CA GLU A 82 -4.85 9.55 2.87
C GLU A 82 -4.39 8.78 1.63
N VAL A 83 -3.85 7.57 1.80
CA VAL A 83 -3.41 6.71 0.70
C VAL A 83 -4.58 6.34 -0.20
N ASN A 84 -5.76 6.02 0.35
CA ASN A 84 -6.96 5.74 -0.42
C ASN A 84 -7.40 6.93 -1.27
N ASN A 85 -7.38 8.15 -0.70
CA ASN A 85 -7.77 9.35 -1.44
C ASN A 85 -6.86 9.61 -2.64
N ARG A 86 -5.55 9.36 -2.49
CA ARG A 86 -4.56 9.55 -3.56
C ARG A 86 -4.60 8.45 -4.61
N LEU A 87 -4.79 7.20 -4.18
CA LEU A 87 -5.02 6.10 -5.12
C LEU A 87 -6.28 6.36 -5.94
N ARG A 88 -7.38 6.81 -5.29
CA ARG A 88 -8.63 7.17 -5.97
C ARG A 88 -8.47 8.34 -6.94
N SER A 89 -7.72 9.38 -6.58
CA SER A 89 -7.48 10.52 -7.49
C SER A 89 -6.68 10.11 -8.74
N GLN A 90 -5.95 9.00 -8.66
CA GLN A 90 -5.24 8.38 -9.78
C GLN A 90 -6.05 7.25 -10.46
N GLY A 91 -7.31 7.04 -10.06
CA GLY A 91 -8.21 6.06 -10.65
C GLY A 91 -8.04 4.63 -10.12
N PHE A 92 -7.29 4.42 -9.05
CA PHE A 92 -7.14 3.13 -8.38
C PHE A 92 -8.16 2.94 -7.26
N TYR A 93 -8.71 1.75 -7.18
CA TYR A 93 -9.59 1.34 -6.09
C TYR A 93 -8.88 0.30 -5.23
N ILE A 94 -9.12 0.34 -3.93
CA ILE A 94 -8.54 -0.62 -2.99
C ILE A 94 -9.63 -1.27 -2.16
N THR A 95 -9.40 -2.52 -1.76
CA THR A 95 -10.26 -3.26 -0.84
C THR A 95 -9.42 -3.89 0.25
N ILE A 96 -9.98 -4.01 1.45
CA ILE A 96 -9.33 -4.72 2.55
C ILE A 96 -9.20 -6.19 2.16
N SER A 97 -7.99 -6.74 2.29
CA SER A 97 -7.74 -8.17 2.10
C SER A 97 -7.51 -8.90 3.39
N GLU A 98 -6.88 -8.25 4.37
CA GLU A 98 -6.52 -8.84 5.64
C GLU A 98 -6.43 -7.77 6.73
N ALA A 99 -6.79 -8.11 7.95
CA ALA A 99 -6.66 -7.24 9.11
C ALA A 99 -6.36 -8.11 10.34
N PHE A 100 -5.26 -7.78 11.02
CA PHE A 100 -4.79 -8.52 12.18
C PHE A 100 -4.47 -7.57 13.32
N THR A 101 -4.72 -8.05 14.54
CA THR A 101 -4.22 -7.46 15.77
C THR A 101 -3.33 -8.50 16.43
N THR A 102 -2.04 -8.23 16.55
CA THR A 102 -1.16 -9.05 17.39
C THR A 102 -1.23 -8.53 18.81
N SER A 103 -1.83 -9.33 19.69
CA SER A 103 -1.67 -9.22 21.13
C SER A 103 -0.27 -9.73 21.48
N LEU A 104 0.54 -8.90 22.14
CA LEU A 104 1.76 -9.35 22.81
C LEU A 104 1.39 -10.18 24.05
#